data_AF-A0AAU8FMX7-F1
#
_entry.id   AF-A0AAU8FMX7-F1
#
_cell.length_a   1.000
_cell.length_b   1.000
_cell.length_c   1.000
_cell.angle_alpha   90.00
_cell.angle_beta   90.00
_cell.angle_gamma   90.00
#
_symmetry.space_group_name_H-M   'P 1'
#
loop_
_entity.id
_entity.type
_entity.pdbx_description
1 polymer ?
#
loop_
_entity_poly.entity_id
_entity_poly.type
_entity_poly.pdbx_seq_one_letter_code
_entity_poly.pdbx_strand_id
1 'polypeptide(L)'
;MHASAHTATASLLPTDTRVVDFSFEKYAKLKPHSVVIQKRWTTQTTRKQDNANSLLNLDKGAAGQYNGYMSPATKRRVKGIIENFLTAVQLNTSMTFPKSFPSTEVYPTFLTMTLPGKQYHCDKVIKELFGRFMEYLTGSAERGNSGWNVKNYIWVSETQKNGNLHFHVILDRGLPAARIQQEWNRIIERLGYVTRFRNRQNYIYQNGFHVRPDMMRYAIDARRKYCRASSEKFDLRATRKAETRRQREAYEKGIKNGWNNPPTTKIHAIQNIRKLTAYVAKYMTKEPEVVKPALAENEKLVQENGLYYVQTETATPWESFDHETGAPISTEQVTIEKKRIDVKFTTRTMRGRIWGASNSLHVVDLNPYTVAVESFARVTTTTYEYRTVKVSVPKYVTGLFGEPVFAHMEVTEQINPIPTTRSDFDPPVVDQHAARWLEWLEAEHVPKADIERATAKAGEHFAHYGGKVIPLEHPQKDLLRAYSPLLFERYAEHYRAMFCALYPTAPDE
;
A
#
# COMPACT_ATOMS: atom_id res chain seq x y z
N MET A 1 -12.94 -90.04 1.80
CA MET A 1 -12.32 -89.03 0.91
C MET A 1 -13.16 -87.76 1.00
N HIS A 2 -12.76 -86.83 1.85
CA HIS A 2 -13.40 -85.51 1.97
C HIS A 2 -12.61 -84.53 1.12
N ALA A 3 -13.24 -83.96 0.09
CA ALA A 3 -12.71 -82.83 -0.65
C ALA A 3 -13.54 -81.59 -0.29
N SER A 4 -12.89 -80.67 0.43
CA SER A 4 -13.43 -79.38 0.86
C SER A 4 -13.70 -78.46 -0.32
N ALA A 5 -14.81 -77.73 -0.23
CA ALA A 5 -15.13 -76.62 -1.12
C ALA A 5 -14.15 -75.45 -0.88
N HIS A 6 -13.43 -75.04 -1.91
CA HIS A 6 -12.65 -73.82 -1.92
C HIS A 6 -13.56 -72.61 -2.15
N THR A 7 -13.68 -71.77 -1.13
CA THR A 7 -14.25 -70.42 -1.21
C THR A 7 -13.33 -69.53 -2.04
N ALA A 8 -13.85 -68.96 -3.12
CA ALA A 8 -13.13 -67.99 -3.94
C ALA A 8 -12.87 -66.70 -3.15
N THR A 9 -11.61 -66.46 -2.81
CA THR A 9 -11.12 -65.20 -2.26
C THR A 9 -11.15 -64.13 -3.36
N ALA A 10 -12.00 -63.12 -3.20
CA ALA A 10 -11.99 -61.92 -4.03
C ALA A 10 -10.61 -61.25 -3.94
N SER A 11 -9.90 -61.13 -5.06
CA SER A 11 -8.61 -60.45 -5.12
C SER A 11 -8.81 -58.95 -4.87
N LEU A 12 -8.40 -58.47 -3.70
CA LEU A 12 -8.37 -57.05 -3.39
C LEU A 12 -7.31 -56.37 -4.26
N LEU A 13 -7.74 -55.40 -5.08
CA LEU A 13 -6.85 -54.52 -5.83
C LEU A 13 -5.96 -53.70 -4.88
N PRO A 14 -4.75 -53.28 -5.29
CA PRO A 14 -3.82 -52.52 -4.45
C PRO A 14 -4.43 -51.20 -3.99
N THR A 15 -4.27 -50.90 -2.70
CA THR A 15 -4.70 -49.63 -2.09
C THR A 15 -3.69 -48.53 -2.43
N ASP A 16 -4.16 -47.44 -3.05
CA ASP A 16 -3.37 -46.22 -3.24
C ASP A 16 -3.59 -45.30 -2.04
N THR A 17 -2.53 -44.79 -1.42
CA THR A 17 -2.61 -43.90 -0.26
C THR A 17 -2.03 -42.55 -0.61
N ARG A 18 -2.87 -41.50 -0.55
CA ARG A 18 -2.44 -40.12 -0.75
C ARG A 18 -2.47 -39.37 0.56
N VAL A 19 -1.34 -38.77 0.91
CA VAL A 19 -1.20 -37.91 2.09
C VAL A 19 -1.16 -36.46 1.64
N VAL A 20 -2.01 -35.62 2.23
CA VAL A 20 -2.03 -34.18 2.00
C VAL A 20 -1.88 -33.47 3.34
N ASP A 21 -0.79 -32.72 3.47
CA ASP A 21 -0.48 -31.94 4.66
C ASP A 21 -0.95 -30.49 4.49
N PHE A 22 -1.78 -30.04 5.43
CA PHE A 22 -2.19 -28.66 5.57
C PHE A 22 -1.72 -28.12 6.92
N SER A 23 -1.11 -26.94 6.94
CA SER A 23 -0.89 -26.19 8.17
C SER A 23 -1.87 -25.03 8.24
N PHE A 24 -2.54 -24.91 9.38
CA PHE A 24 -3.32 -23.75 9.74
C PHE A 24 -2.48 -22.82 10.62
N GLU A 25 -2.53 -21.53 10.32
CA GLU A 25 -1.90 -20.50 11.13
C GLU A 25 -2.85 -19.31 11.27
N LYS A 26 -3.26 -19.00 12.50
CA LYS A 26 -3.82 -17.71 12.88
C LYS A 26 -2.66 -16.85 13.37
N TYR A 27 -2.34 -15.80 12.63
CA TYR A 27 -1.25 -14.91 12.97
C TYR A 27 -1.72 -13.46 13.11
N ALA A 28 -0.95 -12.69 13.89
CA ALA A 28 -1.14 -11.26 14.07
C ALA A 28 0.06 -10.50 13.50
N LYS A 29 -0.22 -9.56 12.59
CA LYS A 29 0.75 -8.59 12.07
C LYS A 29 0.69 -7.33 12.90
N LEU A 30 1.75 -7.05 13.65
CA LEU A 30 1.86 -5.91 14.54
C LEU A 30 2.42 -4.71 13.77
N LYS A 31 1.53 -3.86 13.24
CA LYS A 31 1.92 -2.59 12.62
C LYS A 31 2.00 -1.50 13.69
N PRO A 32 2.66 -0.35 13.41
CA PRO A 32 2.88 0.69 14.42
C PRO A 32 1.61 1.29 15.03
N HIS A 33 0.50 1.27 14.28
CA HIS A 33 -0.78 1.89 14.68
C HIS A 33 -2.00 0.98 14.45
N SER A 34 -1.78 -0.30 14.18
CA SER A 34 -2.86 -1.26 14.02
C SER A 34 -2.34 -2.68 14.14
N VAL A 35 -3.16 -3.60 14.65
CA VAL A 35 -2.89 -5.03 14.55
C VAL A 35 -3.80 -5.64 13.50
N VAL A 36 -3.24 -6.42 12.59
CA VAL A 36 -4.01 -7.12 11.55
C VAL A 36 -3.95 -8.62 11.84
N ILE A 37 -5.09 -9.21 12.15
CA ILE A 37 -5.23 -10.65 12.40
C ILE A 37 -5.70 -11.31 11.13
N GLN A 38 -5.07 -12.42 10.75
CA GLN A 38 -5.45 -13.20 9.59
C GLN A 38 -5.34 -14.69 9.90
N LYS A 39 -6.15 -15.49 9.20
CA LYS A 39 -6.05 -16.94 9.16
C LYS A 39 -5.46 -17.35 7.81
N ARG A 40 -4.49 -18.24 7.81
CA ARG A 40 -3.87 -18.78 6.61
C ARG A 40 -3.85 -20.30 6.68
N TRP A 41 -4.24 -20.91 5.57
CA TRP A 41 -4.00 -22.32 5.31
C TRP A 41 -2.80 -22.40 4.36
N THR A 42 -1.79 -23.20 4.70
CA THR A 42 -0.61 -23.41 3.86
C THR A 42 -0.52 -24.89 3.52
N THR A 43 -0.34 -25.19 2.23
CA THR A 43 0.06 -26.52 1.76
C THR A 43 1.57 -26.56 1.56
N GLN A 44 2.21 -27.71 1.80
CA GLN A 44 3.64 -27.86 1.51
C GLN A 44 3.98 -27.65 0.03
N THR A 45 3.03 -27.93 -0.88
CA THR A 45 3.14 -27.66 -2.32
C THR A 45 2.73 -26.23 -2.66
N THR A 46 3.61 -25.27 -2.35
CA THR A 46 3.47 -23.91 -2.90
C THR A 46 3.90 -23.92 -4.37
N ARG A 47 2.95 -24.15 -5.30
CA ARG A 47 3.17 -23.73 -6.68
C ARG A 47 3.34 -22.21 -6.66
N LYS A 48 4.54 -21.72 -7.00
CA LYS A 48 4.76 -20.33 -7.40
C LYS A 48 3.83 -20.08 -8.58
N GLN A 49 2.65 -19.52 -8.32
CA GLN A 49 1.82 -18.95 -9.37
C GLN A 49 2.58 -17.73 -9.87
N ASP A 50 3.32 -17.90 -10.96
CA ASP A 50 3.84 -16.78 -11.72
C ASP A 50 2.63 -15.96 -12.16
N ASN A 51 2.51 -14.80 -11.52
CA ASN A 51 1.34 -13.95 -11.66
C ASN A 51 1.42 -13.35 -13.07
N ALA A 52 0.73 -13.93 -14.06
CA ALA A 52 0.66 -13.42 -15.43
C ALA A 52 0.29 -11.92 -15.46
N ASN A 53 -0.46 -11.47 -14.45
CA ASN A 53 -0.79 -10.06 -14.21
C ASN A 53 0.43 -9.17 -13.92
N SER A 54 1.48 -9.68 -13.27
CA SER A 54 2.73 -8.94 -13.02
C SER A 54 3.52 -8.74 -14.31
N LEU A 55 3.56 -9.74 -15.20
CA LEU A 55 4.20 -9.63 -16.52
C LEU A 55 3.43 -8.64 -17.41
N LEU A 56 2.10 -8.73 -17.46
CA LEU A 56 1.25 -7.77 -18.18
C LEU A 56 1.41 -6.32 -17.70
N ASN A 57 1.74 -6.11 -16.42
CA ASN A 57 2.01 -4.76 -15.88
C ASN A 57 3.39 -4.22 -16.28
N LEU A 58 4.38 -5.08 -16.51
CA LEU A 58 5.68 -4.67 -17.06
C LEU A 58 5.53 -4.21 -18.52
N ASP A 59 4.75 -4.95 -19.31
CA ASP A 59 4.50 -4.64 -20.73
C ASP A 59 3.73 -3.32 -20.92
N LYS A 60 2.76 -3.02 -20.04
CA LYS A 60 2.07 -1.72 -20.01
C LYS A 60 2.99 -0.55 -19.71
N GLY A 61 4.03 -0.77 -18.90
CA GLY A 61 5.06 0.22 -18.61
C GLY A 61 5.93 0.54 -19.82
N ALA A 62 6.27 -0.47 -20.62
CA ALA A 62 7.06 -0.34 -21.84
C ALA A 62 6.28 0.38 -22.96
N ALA A 63 4.97 0.14 -23.06
CA ALA A 63 4.09 0.77 -24.07
C ALA A 63 3.73 2.24 -23.78
N GLY A 64 4.24 2.84 -22.70
CA GLY A 64 3.95 4.24 -22.34
C GLY A 64 2.52 4.49 -21.86
N GLN A 65 1.74 3.42 -21.61
CA GLN A 65 0.34 3.48 -21.14
C GLN A 65 0.21 3.74 -19.63
N TYR A 66 1.30 4.16 -18.98
CA TYR A 66 1.30 4.43 -17.56
C TYR A 66 0.49 5.70 -17.26
N ASN A 67 -0.60 5.54 -16.51
CA ASN A 67 -1.56 6.60 -16.21
C ASN A 67 -1.04 7.70 -15.28
N GLY A 68 0.23 7.67 -14.88
CA GLY A 68 0.80 8.66 -13.98
C GLY A 68 0.37 8.48 -12.51
N TYR A 69 -0.16 7.30 -12.14
CA TYR A 69 -0.61 7.00 -10.77
C TYR A 69 -0.09 5.66 -10.25
N MET A 70 0.04 5.59 -8.92
CA MET A 70 0.46 4.38 -8.22
C MET A 70 -0.74 3.43 -8.01
N SER A 71 -0.58 2.14 -8.33
CA SER A 71 -1.64 1.15 -8.10
C SER A 71 -1.94 0.97 -6.60
N PRO A 72 -3.15 0.55 -6.19
CA PRO A 72 -3.45 0.27 -4.78
C PRO A 72 -2.50 -0.75 -4.12
N ALA A 73 -2.01 -1.72 -4.88
CA ALA A 73 -1.03 -2.69 -4.40
C ALA A 73 0.35 -2.02 -4.15
N THR A 74 0.84 -1.23 -5.10
CA THR A 74 2.09 -0.49 -4.94
C THR A 74 2.00 0.53 -3.79
N LYS A 75 0.87 1.23 -3.64
CA LYS A 75 0.62 2.13 -2.50
C LYS A 75 0.73 1.40 -1.16
N ARG A 76 0.10 0.22 -1.04
CA ARG A 76 0.20 -0.61 0.16
C ARG A 76 1.64 -1.05 0.44
N ARG A 77 2.38 -1.44 -0.60
CA ARG A 77 3.80 -1.83 -0.49
C ARG A 77 4.67 -0.67 -0.02
N VAL A 78 4.60 0.49 -0.67
CA VAL A 78 5.36 1.70 -0.31
C VAL A 78 5.04 2.13 1.12
N LYS A 79 3.75 2.12 1.50
CA LYS A 79 3.33 2.39 2.88
C LYS A 79 3.96 1.44 3.89
N GLY A 80 3.98 0.13 3.60
CA GLY A 80 4.62 -0.87 4.47
C GLY A 80 6.12 -0.65 4.65
N ILE A 81 6.84 -0.35 3.55
CA ILE A 81 8.27 0.00 3.59
C ILE A 81 8.49 1.20 4.52
N ILE A 82 7.71 2.28 4.37
CA ILE A 82 7.83 3.50 5.18
C ILE A 82 7.53 3.22 6.65
N GLU A 83 6.43 2.51 6.93
CA GLU A 83 6.02 2.15 8.29
C GLU A 83 7.12 1.37 9.02
N ASN A 84 7.64 0.32 8.38
CA ASN A 84 8.64 -0.54 9.00
C ASN A 84 10.01 0.13 9.10
N PHE A 85 10.42 0.87 8.08
CA PHE A 85 11.64 1.68 8.10
C PHE A 85 11.64 2.68 9.26
N LEU A 86 10.59 3.48 9.40
CA LEU A 86 10.50 4.50 10.44
C LEU A 86 10.38 3.89 11.84
N THR A 87 9.74 2.73 11.95
CA THR A 87 9.62 2.00 13.23
C THR A 87 10.95 1.43 13.67
N ALA A 88 11.73 0.86 12.73
CA ALA A 88 13.09 0.41 13.00
C ALA A 88 13.96 1.56 13.52
N VAL A 89 13.88 2.74 12.88
CA VAL A 89 14.61 3.93 13.36
C VAL A 89 14.11 4.37 14.74
N GLN A 90 12.79 4.40 14.96
CA GLN A 90 12.21 4.85 16.23
C GLN A 90 12.63 4.03 17.44
N LEU A 91 12.76 2.72 17.28
CA LEU A 91 13.09 1.82 18.37
C LEU A 91 14.59 1.78 18.70
N ASN A 92 15.45 2.21 17.77
CA ASN A 92 16.90 2.08 17.88
C ASN A 92 17.63 3.43 17.97
N THR A 93 16.92 4.56 17.90
CA THR A 93 17.53 5.91 17.92
C THR A 93 16.76 6.86 18.83
N SER A 94 17.45 7.87 19.37
CA SER A 94 16.85 8.94 20.19
C SER A 94 16.03 9.93 19.35
N MET A 95 16.28 9.98 18.03
CA MET A 95 15.71 10.94 17.09
C MET A 95 15.84 12.41 17.53
N THR A 96 16.90 12.74 18.28
CA THR A 96 17.20 14.12 18.63
C THR A 96 17.65 14.90 17.39
N PHE A 97 17.17 16.13 17.24
CA PHE A 97 17.59 16.96 16.10
C PHE A 97 19.10 17.19 16.15
N PRO A 98 19.83 16.96 15.05
CA PRO A 98 21.29 17.03 15.07
C PRO A 98 21.78 18.45 15.32
N LYS A 99 22.77 18.58 16.22
CA LYS A 99 23.40 19.86 16.57
C LYS A 99 24.47 20.30 15.58
N SER A 100 25.01 19.37 14.78
CA SER A 100 26.01 19.61 13.75
C SER A 100 25.63 18.90 12.45
N PHE A 101 26.11 19.44 11.32
CA PHE A 101 25.91 18.88 9.99
C PHE A 101 27.26 18.61 9.34
N PRO A 102 27.48 17.44 8.71
CA PRO A 102 26.55 16.31 8.55
C PRO A 102 26.28 15.57 9.87
N SER A 103 25.04 15.14 10.09
CA SER A 103 24.68 14.30 11.24
C SER A 103 25.25 12.90 11.05
N THR A 104 26.04 12.40 12.01
CA THR A 104 26.46 11.00 12.07
C THR A 104 25.29 10.09 12.45
N GLU A 105 24.39 10.59 13.30
CA GLU A 105 23.18 9.90 13.74
C GLU A 105 22.16 9.75 12.61
N VAL A 106 21.37 8.68 12.70
CA VAL A 106 20.22 8.45 11.83
C VAL A 106 19.09 9.36 12.28
N TYR A 107 18.67 10.25 11.39
CA TYR A 107 17.62 11.23 11.64
C TYR A 107 16.70 11.35 10.42
N PRO A 108 15.51 10.74 10.46
CA PRO A 108 14.55 10.84 9.37
C PRO A 108 14.19 12.29 9.08
N THR A 109 14.37 12.70 7.83
CA THR A 109 14.06 14.05 7.34
C THR A 109 13.12 13.99 6.15
N PHE A 110 12.08 14.84 6.17
CA PHE A 110 11.18 14.96 5.04
C PHE A 110 11.55 16.18 4.21
N LEU A 111 11.92 15.94 2.96
CA LEU A 111 12.32 16.94 1.98
C LEU A 111 11.27 17.01 0.87
N THR A 112 10.80 18.22 0.63
CA THR A 112 9.90 18.54 -0.46
C THR A 112 10.62 19.44 -1.46
N MET A 113 10.60 19.11 -2.75
CA MET A 113 11.33 19.84 -3.81
C MET A 113 10.42 20.23 -4.96
N THR A 114 10.52 21.48 -5.42
CA THR A 114 9.70 22.05 -6.50
C THR A 114 10.55 22.84 -7.49
N LEU A 115 9.96 23.15 -8.64
CA LEU A 115 10.51 24.12 -9.59
C LEU A 115 10.10 25.55 -9.19
N PRO A 116 10.99 26.55 -9.36
CA PRO A 116 10.72 27.94 -9.01
C PRO A 116 9.80 28.66 -10.01
N GLY A 117 9.59 28.09 -11.19
CA GLY A 117 8.75 28.63 -12.25
C GLY A 117 7.96 27.53 -12.96
N LYS A 118 7.16 27.91 -13.97
CA LYS A 118 6.39 26.96 -14.78
C LYS A 118 7.33 25.97 -15.48
N GLN A 119 7.04 24.69 -15.34
CA GLN A 119 7.77 23.62 -16.02
C GLN A 119 7.57 23.75 -17.54
N TYR A 120 8.67 23.69 -18.27
CA TYR A 120 8.66 23.76 -19.74
C TYR A 120 9.50 22.66 -20.40
N HIS A 121 10.25 21.88 -19.59
CA HIS A 121 10.89 20.64 -20.03
C HIS A 121 10.01 19.44 -19.69
N CYS A 122 10.22 18.32 -20.39
CA CYS A 122 9.48 17.08 -20.11
C CYS A 122 9.88 16.44 -18.77
N ASP A 123 9.02 15.59 -18.22
CA ASP A 123 9.22 14.97 -16.90
C ASP A 123 10.51 14.15 -16.81
N LYS A 124 10.92 13.51 -17.92
CA LYS A 124 12.15 12.72 -17.98
C LYS A 124 13.37 13.58 -17.64
N VAL A 125 13.50 14.74 -18.25
CA VAL A 125 14.61 15.68 -18.03
C VAL A 125 14.63 16.18 -16.58
N ILE A 126 13.47 16.50 -16.00
CA ILE A 126 13.40 16.94 -14.60
C ILE A 126 13.78 15.80 -13.64
N LYS A 127 13.40 14.57 -13.95
CA LYS A 127 13.79 13.38 -13.16
C LYS A 127 15.28 13.07 -13.26
N GLU A 128 15.93 13.31 -14.39
CA GLU A 128 17.38 13.19 -14.52
C GLU A 128 18.12 14.20 -13.62
N LEU A 129 17.63 15.45 -13.54
CA LEU A 129 18.15 16.42 -12.59
C LEU A 129 17.93 16.01 -11.13
N PHE A 130 16.76 15.42 -10.83
CA PHE A 130 16.49 14.86 -9.51
C PHE A 130 17.46 13.71 -9.18
N GLY A 131 17.78 12.85 -10.15
CA GLY A 131 18.79 11.80 -10.00
C GLY A 131 20.16 12.34 -9.57
N ARG A 132 20.65 13.38 -10.27
CA ARG A 132 21.91 14.08 -9.91
C ARG A 132 21.87 14.69 -8.50
N PHE A 133 20.71 15.20 -8.10
CA PHE A 133 20.54 15.71 -6.74
C PHE A 133 20.59 14.58 -5.70
N MET A 134 20.01 13.40 -6.00
CA MET A 134 20.11 12.23 -5.14
C MET A 134 21.54 11.68 -5.06
N GLU A 135 22.31 11.71 -6.16
CA GLU A 135 23.74 11.39 -6.16
C GLU A 135 24.52 12.31 -5.20
N TYR A 136 24.23 13.61 -5.20
CA TYR A 136 24.82 14.55 -4.23
C TYR A 136 24.45 14.19 -2.78
N LEU A 137 23.20 13.82 -2.50
CA LEU A 137 22.79 13.44 -1.14
C LEU A 137 23.43 12.12 -0.67
N THR A 138 23.54 11.15 -1.57
CA THR A 138 24.04 9.79 -1.28
C THR A 138 25.56 9.67 -1.39
N GLY A 139 26.23 10.70 -1.91
CA GLY A 139 27.69 10.75 -1.95
C GLY A 139 28.29 10.62 -0.55
N SER A 140 29.38 9.86 -0.45
CA SER A 140 30.14 9.67 0.78
C SER A 140 31.63 9.94 0.51
N ALA A 141 32.35 10.37 1.56
CA ALA A 141 33.79 10.60 1.49
C ALA A 141 34.55 9.33 1.06
N GLU A 142 34.09 8.16 1.52
CA GLU A 142 34.59 6.84 1.10
C GLU A 142 34.52 6.60 -0.42
N ARG A 143 33.54 7.21 -1.10
CA ARG A 143 33.39 7.15 -2.56
C ARG A 143 34.03 8.35 -3.27
N GLY A 144 34.88 9.11 -2.58
CA GLY A 144 35.53 10.31 -3.10
C GLY A 144 34.60 11.52 -3.29
N ASN A 145 33.38 11.50 -2.72
CA ASN A 145 32.36 12.52 -2.94
C ASN A 145 31.99 13.27 -1.64
N SER A 146 31.93 14.60 -1.71
CA SER A 146 31.53 15.49 -0.59
C SER A 146 30.01 15.56 -0.37
N GLY A 147 29.33 14.40 -0.41
CA GLY A 147 27.89 14.29 -0.18
C GLY A 147 27.51 14.21 1.31
N TRP A 148 26.24 13.88 1.58
CA TRP A 148 25.69 13.85 2.94
C TRP A 148 25.59 12.43 3.54
N ASN A 149 26.12 11.41 2.85
CA ASN A 149 26.07 10.00 3.27
C ASN A 149 24.65 9.54 3.68
N VAL A 150 23.66 9.94 2.89
CA VAL A 150 22.29 9.40 2.98
C VAL A 150 22.34 7.94 2.55
N LYS A 151 22.03 7.01 3.47
CA LYS A 151 22.05 5.56 3.18
C LYS A 151 20.68 5.09 2.69
N ASN A 152 19.63 5.49 3.40
CA ASN A 152 18.25 5.09 3.15
C ASN A 152 17.40 6.28 2.71
N TYR A 153 16.69 6.14 1.59
CA TYR A 153 15.78 7.15 1.09
C TYR A 153 14.59 6.54 0.36
N ILE A 154 13.47 7.27 0.35
CA ILE A 154 12.26 6.93 -0.40
C ILE A 154 11.76 8.21 -1.03
N TRP A 155 11.47 8.19 -2.33
CA TRP A 155 10.93 9.36 -3.03
C TRP A 155 9.70 9.03 -3.86
N VAL A 156 8.83 10.02 -4.01
CA VAL A 156 7.68 10.02 -4.93
C VAL A 156 7.66 11.34 -5.68
N SER A 157 7.46 11.27 -7.00
CA SER A 157 7.16 12.41 -7.84
C SER A 157 5.65 12.57 -8.01
N GLU A 158 5.13 13.78 -7.84
CA GLU A 158 3.74 14.14 -8.14
C GLU A 158 3.67 15.39 -9.02
N THR A 159 2.58 15.55 -9.75
CA THR A 159 2.24 16.82 -10.41
C THR A 159 1.46 17.72 -9.45
N GLN A 160 1.98 18.92 -9.21
CA GLN A 160 1.27 19.97 -8.49
C GLN A 160 0.07 20.49 -9.29
N LYS A 161 -0.82 21.25 -8.63
CA LYS A 161 -1.97 21.92 -9.27
C LYS A 161 -1.57 22.86 -10.43
N ASN A 162 -0.35 23.41 -10.38
CA ASN A 162 0.21 24.26 -11.43
C ASN A 162 0.80 23.46 -12.63
N GLY A 163 0.76 22.12 -12.58
CA GLY A 163 1.30 21.21 -13.59
C GLY A 163 2.81 20.91 -13.45
N ASN A 164 3.50 21.52 -12.49
CA ASN A 164 4.92 21.27 -12.24
C ASN A 164 5.13 19.93 -11.56
N LEU A 165 6.22 19.25 -11.91
CA LEU A 165 6.72 18.10 -11.19
C LEU A 165 7.25 18.53 -9.83
N HIS A 166 6.95 17.72 -8.82
CA HIS A 166 7.27 17.95 -7.43
C HIS A 166 7.69 16.64 -6.79
N PHE A 167 8.70 16.69 -5.92
CA PHE A 167 9.25 15.50 -5.28
C PHE A 167 9.05 15.57 -3.78
N HIS A 168 8.56 14.47 -3.22
CA HIS A 168 8.55 14.21 -1.79
C HIS A 168 9.57 13.13 -1.49
N VAL A 169 10.49 13.40 -0.59
CA VAL A 169 11.62 12.52 -0.27
C VAL A 169 11.69 12.34 1.25
N ILE A 170 11.69 11.09 1.72
CA ILE A 170 12.16 10.74 3.05
C ILE A 170 13.64 10.38 2.94
N LEU A 171 14.44 10.94 3.83
CA LEU A 171 15.88 10.73 3.96
C LEU A 171 16.17 10.27 5.39
N ASP A 172 17.30 9.62 5.62
CA ASP A 172 17.76 9.12 6.92
C ASP A 172 18.77 10.04 7.63
N ARG A 173 19.06 11.21 7.05
CA ARG A 173 19.98 12.21 7.62
C ARG A 173 19.30 13.53 7.84
N GLY A 174 19.69 14.22 8.93
CA GLY A 174 19.42 15.63 9.10
C GLY A 174 20.24 16.45 8.12
N LEU A 175 19.59 17.37 7.40
CA LEU A 175 20.22 18.16 6.35
C LEU A 175 20.07 19.67 6.55
N PRO A 176 21.11 20.48 6.24
CA PRO A 176 21.03 21.92 6.34
C PRO A 176 20.19 22.52 5.19
N ALA A 177 19.00 23.04 5.51
CA ALA A 177 18.02 23.53 4.55
C ALA A 177 18.58 24.54 3.53
N ALA A 178 19.45 25.46 3.96
CA ALA A 178 20.04 26.46 3.08
C ALA A 178 20.94 25.84 1.99
N ARG A 179 21.78 24.86 2.35
CA ARG A 179 22.69 24.18 1.41
C ARG A 179 21.92 23.31 0.42
N ILE A 180 20.91 22.58 0.92
CA ILE A 180 20.06 21.75 0.08
C ILE A 180 19.32 22.59 -0.97
N GLN A 181 18.78 23.75 -0.57
CA GLN A 181 18.12 24.66 -1.50
C GLN A 181 19.09 25.21 -2.55
N GLN A 182 20.29 25.63 -2.12
CA GLN A 182 21.33 26.13 -3.02
C GLN A 182 21.72 25.09 -4.05
N GLU A 183 21.93 23.84 -3.62
CA GLU A 183 22.34 22.77 -4.52
C GLU A 183 21.25 22.38 -5.51
N TRP A 184 20.00 22.27 -5.05
CA TRP A 184 18.88 22.05 -5.97
C TRP A 184 18.75 23.18 -6.99
N ASN A 185 18.86 24.44 -6.54
CA ASN A 185 18.84 25.62 -7.42
C ASN A 185 19.98 25.61 -8.43
N ARG A 186 21.19 25.21 -8.02
CA ARG A 186 22.36 25.05 -8.91
C ARG A 186 22.09 24.03 -10.01
N ILE A 187 21.50 22.88 -9.66
CA ILE A 187 21.21 21.80 -10.61
C ILE A 187 20.15 22.21 -11.62
N ILE A 188 19.03 22.79 -11.17
CA ILE A 188 17.94 23.20 -12.07
C ILE A 188 18.28 24.45 -12.89
N GLU A 189 19.26 25.25 -12.47
CA GLU A 189 19.73 26.39 -13.24
C GLU A 189 20.47 26.00 -14.52
N ARG A 190 20.95 24.74 -14.63
CA ARG A 190 21.43 24.19 -15.91
C ARG A 190 20.35 24.22 -17.00
N LEU A 191 19.08 24.30 -16.59
CA LEU A 191 17.93 24.48 -17.45
C LEU A 191 17.28 25.88 -17.26
N GLY A 192 18.00 26.87 -16.75
CA GLY A 192 17.55 28.27 -16.63
C GLY A 192 16.33 28.53 -15.73
N TYR A 193 15.95 27.59 -14.85
CA TYR A 193 14.77 27.76 -13.99
C TYR A 193 14.94 28.89 -12.97
N VAL A 194 16.15 29.08 -12.42
CA VAL A 194 16.43 30.16 -11.45
C VAL A 194 16.50 31.50 -12.18
N THR A 195 17.16 31.55 -13.34
CA THR A 195 17.21 32.77 -14.18
C THR A 195 15.81 33.23 -14.59
N ARG A 196 14.92 32.33 -15.00
CA ARG A 196 13.53 32.69 -15.33
C ARG A 196 12.76 33.22 -14.11
N PHE A 197 12.97 32.61 -12.94
CA PHE A 197 12.39 33.12 -11.70
C PHE A 197 12.90 34.53 -11.40
N ARG A 198 14.22 34.76 -11.48
CA ARG A 198 14.86 36.07 -11.29
C ARG A 198 14.24 37.11 -12.23
N ASN A 199 14.19 36.84 -13.53
CA ASN A 199 13.64 37.76 -14.52
C ASN A 199 12.18 38.12 -14.21
N ARG A 200 11.38 37.14 -13.79
CA ARG A 200 10.00 37.37 -13.36
C ARG A 200 9.92 38.24 -12.11
N GLN A 201 10.76 38.02 -11.11
CA GLN A 201 10.75 38.85 -9.89
C GLN A 201 11.20 40.29 -10.19
N ASN A 202 12.24 40.45 -11.01
CA ASN A 202 12.71 41.76 -11.46
C ASN A 202 11.61 42.53 -12.20
N TYR A 203 10.87 41.85 -13.09
CA TYR A 203 9.74 42.46 -13.78
C TYR A 203 8.62 42.86 -12.82
N ILE A 204 8.24 41.97 -11.89
CA ILE A 204 7.19 42.26 -10.89
C ILE A 204 7.58 43.48 -10.06
N TYR A 205 8.82 43.55 -9.60
CA TYR A 205 9.27 44.60 -8.68
C TYR A 205 10.08 45.71 -9.36
N GLN A 206 9.88 45.92 -10.66
CA GLN A 206 10.58 46.97 -11.42
C GLN A 206 10.35 48.38 -10.84
N ASN A 207 9.18 48.61 -10.24
CA ASN A 207 8.79 49.87 -9.60
C ASN A 207 8.92 49.81 -8.06
N GLY A 208 9.78 48.92 -7.55
CA GLY A 208 9.95 48.68 -6.12
C GLY A 208 8.88 47.76 -5.51
N PHE A 209 8.91 47.69 -4.18
CA PHE A 209 8.06 46.78 -3.41
C PHE A 209 6.58 47.21 -3.43
N HIS A 210 5.71 46.27 -3.78
CA HIS A 210 4.28 46.38 -3.54
C HIS A 210 3.70 45.01 -3.12
N VAL A 211 2.59 45.04 -2.40
CA VAL A 211 1.90 43.82 -1.95
C VAL A 211 1.13 43.23 -3.11
N ARG A 212 1.40 41.95 -3.39
CA ARG A 212 0.74 41.21 -4.48
C ARG A 212 -0.69 40.82 -4.06
N PRO A 213 -1.73 41.32 -4.77
CA PRO A 213 -3.13 41.07 -4.37
C PRO A 213 -3.55 39.60 -4.44
N ASP A 214 -3.01 38.84 -5.39
CA ASP A 214 -3.28 37.40 -5.56
C ASP A 214 -2.75 36.60 -4.37
N MET A 215 -1.53 36.90 -3.92
CA MET A 215 -0.91 36.25 -2.76
C MET A 215 -1.64 36.62 -1.45
N MET A 216 -2.10 37.87 -1.34
CA MET A 216 -2.90 38.34 -0.21
C MET A 216 -4.23 37.60 -0.10
N ARG A 217 -4.96 37.47 -1.23
CA ARG A 217 -6.22 36.70 -1.28
C ARG A 217 -6.00 35.25 -0.86
N TYR A 218 -4.98 34.60 -1.42
CA TYR A 218 -4.64 33.22 -1.07
C TYR A 218 -4.34 33.04 0.43
N ALA A 219 -3.57 33.95 1.03
CA ALA A 219 -3.25 33.90 2.46
C ALA A 219 -4.49 34.06 3.35
N ILE A 220 -5.39 34.98 2.99
CA ILE A 220 -6.67 35.18 3.68
C ILE A 220 -7.53 33.93 3.63
N ASP A 221 -7.70 33.33 2.46
CA ASP A 221 -8.52 32.13 2.28
C ASP A 221 -7.92 30.93 3.02
N ALA A 222 -6.59 30.77 2.98
CA ALA A 222 -5.89 29.74 3.73
C ALA A 222 -6.08 29.90 5.25
N ARG A 223 -5.98 31.13 5.77
CA ARG A 223 -6.19 31.41 7.20
C ARG A 223 -7.64 31.20 7.62
N ARG A 224 -8.61 31.61 6.79
CA ARG A 224 -10.04 31.32 7.02
C ARG A 224 -10.31 29.82 7.13
N LYS A 225 -9.75 29.03 6.20
CA LYS A 225 -9.88 27.57 6.22
C LYS A 225 -9.28 26.96 7.49
N TYR A 226 -8.11 27.43 7.90
CA TYR A 226 -7.47 26.99 9.13
C TYR A 226 -8.32 27.31 10.37
N CYS A 227 -8.76 28.56 10.53
CA CYS A 227 -9.57 28.99 11.66
C CYS A 227 -10.88 28.19 11.78
N ARG A 228 -11.53 27.87 10.65
CA ARG A 228 -12.70 26.97 10.63
C ARG A 228 -12.37 25.56 11.11
N ALA A 229 -11.20 25.04 10.77
CA ALA A 229 -10.79 23.68 11.16
C ALA A 229 -10.31 23.59 12.61
N SER A 230 -9.77 24.69 13.17
CA SER A 230 -9.30 24.75 14.56
C SER A 230 -10.28 25.43 15.53
N SER A 231 -11.47 25.83 15.05
CA SER A 231 -12.46 26.62 15.79
C SER A 231 -11.89 27.94 16.38
N GLU A 232 -10.84 28.49 15.80
CA GLU A 232 -10.26 29.78 16.17
C GLU A 232 -11.02 30.95 15.53
N LYS A 233 -11.08 32.11 16.20
CA LYS A 233 -11.63 33.34 15.62
C LYS A 233 -10.72 33.86 14.49
N PHE A 234 -11.31 34.20 13.35
CA PHE A 234 -10.58 34.74 12.20
C PHE A 234 -10.44 36.27 12.30
N ASP A 235 -9.19 36.76 12.29
CA ASP A 235 -8.86 38.19 12.23
C ASP A 235 -8.28 38.56 10.85
N LEU A 236 -9.05 39.35 10.10
CA LEU A 236 -8.66 39.83 8.78
C LEU A 236 -7.49 40.83 8.83
N ARG A 237 -7.47 41.72 9.82
CA ARG A 237 -6.46 42.79 9.94
C ARG A 237 -5.11 42.21 10.30
N ALA A 238 -5.07 41.29 11.28
CA ALA A 238 -3.85 40.58 11.64
C ALA A 238 -3.31 39.76 10.47
N THR A 239 -4.18 39.05 9.73
CA THR A 239 -3.78 38.25 8.57
C THR A 239 -3.16 39.12 7.47
N ARG A 240 -3.78 40.25 7.14
CA ARG A 240 -3.23 41.20 6.16
C ARG A 240 -1.87 41.75 6.60
N LYS A 241 -1.73 42.16 7.87
CA LYS A 241 -0.47 42.67 8.40
C LYS A 241 0.64 41.62 8.34
N ALA A 242 0.34 40.38 8.71
CA ALA A 242 1.30 39.27 8.68
C ALA A 242 1.74 38.93 7.25
N GLU A 243 0.81 38.87 6.30
CA GLU A 243 1.13 38.57 4.90
C GLU A 243 1.92 39.69 4.23
N THR A 244 1.56 40.96 4.50
CA THR A 244 2.35 42.12 4.03
C THR A 244 3.79 42.06 4.54
N ARG A 245 3.98 41.73 5.83
CA ARG A 245 5.31 41.54 6.42
C ARG A 245 6.07 40.41 5.72
N ARG A 246 5.43 39.24 5.53
CA ARG A 246 6.04 38.09 4.85
C ARG A 246 6.48 38.42 3.43
N GLN A 247 5.66 39.15 2.66
CA GLN A 247 6.02 39.56 1.30
C GLN A 247 7.18 40.56 1.29
N ARG A 248 7.22 41.48 2.25
CA ARG A 248 8.33 42.44 2.40
C ARG A 248 9.64 41.73 2.72
N GLU A 249 9.65 40.83 3.70
CA GLU A 249 10.83 40.03 4.05
C GLU A 249 11.33 39.19 2.86
N ALA A 250 10.39 38.59 2.10
CA ALA A 250 10.72 37.83 0.89
C ALA A 250 11.33 38.71 -0.20
N TYR A 251 10.82 39.93 -0.37
CA TYR A 251 11.36 40.92 -1.31
C TYR A 251 12.77 41.36 -0.92
N GLU A 252 12.99 41.77 0.34
CA GLU A 252 14.29 42.19 0.84
C GLU A 252 15.34 41.07 0.70
N LYS A 253 14.97 39.83 1.04
CA LYS A 253 15.81 38.66 0.83
C LYS A 253 16.13 38.42 -0.64
N GLY A 254 15.13 38.60 -1.52
CA GLY A 254 15.26 38.47 -2.96
C GLY A 254 16.22 39.49 -3.55
N ILE A 255 16.09 40.76 -3.18
CA ILE A 255 17.01 41.82 -3.61
C ILE A 255 18.43 41.52 -3.12
N LYS A 256 18.59 41.17 -1.83
CA LYS A 256 19.90 40.85 -1.24
C LYS A 256 20.64 39.73 -1.96
N ASN A 257 19.92 38.74 -2.51
CA ASN A 257 20.52 37.61 -3.22
C ASN A 257 20.39 37.68 -4.75
N GLY A 258 19.97 38.81 -5.31
CA GLY A 258 19.73 38.97 -6.75
C GLY A 258 18.71 37.98 -7.33
N TRP A 259 17.77 37.52 -6.50
CA TRP A 259 16.80 36.46 -6.79
C TRP A 259 17.42 35.12 -7.23
N ASN A 260 18.68 34.87 -6.86
CA ASN A 260 19.45 33.68 -7.25
C ASN A 260 19.20 32.44 -6.40
N ASN A 261 18.41 32.56 -5.33
CA ASN A 261 18.13 31.46 -4.43
C ASN A 261 16.63 31.37 -4.12
N PRO A 262 15.79 31.04 -5.13
CA PRO A 262 14.35 30.88 -4.94
C PRO A 262 14.03 29.78 -3.92
N PRO A 263 12.90 29.89 -3.19
CA PRO A 263 12.45 28.88 -2.24
C PRO A 263 11.91 27.64 -2.95
N THR A 264 12.81 26.74 -3.34
CA THR A 264 12.49 25.53 -4.14
C THR A 264 12.50 24.25 -3.33
N THR A 265 12.99 24.28 -2.09
CA THR A 265 13.02 23.12 -1.20
C THR A 265 12.41 23.47 0.14
N LYS A 266 11.77 22.51 0.79
CA LYS A 266 11.24 22.64 2.14
C LYS A 266 11.65 21.41 2.94
N ILE A 267 12.39 21.63 4.02
CA ILE A 267 12.83 20.58 4.92
C ILE A 267 11.99 20.62 6.19
N HIS A 268 11.47 19.46 6.57
CA HIS A 268 10.72 19.26 7.79
C HIS A 268 11.45 18.24 8.66
N ALA A 269 11.90 18.71 9.82
CA ALA A 269 12.36 17.86 10.90
C ALA A 269 11.20 17.00 11.41
N ILE A 270 11.44 15.70 11.57
CA ILE A 270 10.40 14.75 11.92
C ILE A 270 10.42 14.57 13.43
N GLN A 271 9.58 15.33 14.13
CA GLN A 271 9.45 15.22 15.60
C GLN A 271 8.44 14.13 16.03
N ASN A 272 7.52 13.72 15.16
CA ASN A 272 6.49 12.73 15.49
C ASN A 272 6.24 11.78 14.31
N ILE A 273 6.69 10.53 14.45
CA ILE A 273 6.57 9.50 13.40
C ILE A 273 5.13 9.14 13.09
N ARG A 274 4.20 9.16 14.05
CA ARG A 274 2.76 8.88 13.78
C ARG A 274 2.20 9.88 12.79
N LYS A 275 2.48 11.17 13.02
CA LYS A 275 2.14 12.23 12.06
C LYS A 275 2.88 12.01 10.75
N LEU A 276 4.14 11.59 10.78
CA LEU A 276 4.92 11.36 9.57
C LEU A 276 4.39 10.23 8.70
N THR A 277 4.15 9.04 9.22
CA THR A 277 3.64 7.93 8.43
C THR A 277 2.33 8.33 7.76
N ALA A 278 1.41 8.96 8.50
CA ALA A 278 0.17 9.48 7.94
C ALA A 278 0.42 10.62 6.93
N TYR A 279 1.34 11.53 7.22
CA TYR A 279 1.67 12.69 6.39
C TYR A 279 2.35 12.26 5.09
N VAL A 280 3.34 11.39 5.15
CA VAL A 280 4.07 10.89 3.99
C VAL A 280 3.22 9.90 3.21
N ALA A 281 2.50 8.98 3.86
CA ALA A 281 1.56 8.12 3.15
C ALA A 281 0.51 8.98 2.42
N LYS A 282 0.04 10.09 3.00
CA LYS A 282 -0.90 11.00 2.32
C LYS A 282 -0.32 11.59 1.03
N TYR A 283 0.93 12.01 0.98
CA TYR A 283 1.53 12.56 -0.25
C TYR A 283 2.02 11.49 -1.21
N MET A 284 2.54 10.38 -0.70
CA MET A 284 3.06 9.28 -1.50
C MET A 284 1.95 8.38 -2.08
N THR A 285 0.76 8.36 -1.46
CA THR A 285 -0.37 7.54 -1.91
C THR A 285 -1.60 8.34 -2.31
N LYS A 286 -1.46 9.68 -2.47
CA LYS A 286 -2.55 10.57 -2.87
C LYS A 286 -3.26 10.04 -4.12
N GLU A 287 -4.58 9.97 -4.06
CA GLU A 287 -5.38 9.57 -5.21
C GLU A 287 -5.49 10.70 -6.24
N PRO A 288 -5.53 10.36 -7.54
CA PRO A 288 -5.91 11.31 -8.55
C PRO A 288 -7.26 11.96 -8.21
N GLU A 289 -7.32 13.29 -8.34
CA GLU A 289 -8.59 13.98 -8.30
C GLU A 289 -9.22 13.88 -9.70
N VAL A 290 -10.25 13.05 -9.80
CA VAL A 290 -11.02 12.83 -11.02
C VAL A 290 -11.90 14.06 -11.26
N VAL A 291 -11.90 14.56 -12.50
CA VAL A 291 -12.93 15.50 -12.94
C VAL A 291 -14.23 14.73 -12.97
N LYS A 292 -15.12 14.99 -12.00
CA LYS A 292 -16.39 14.28 -11.89
C LYS A 292 -17.15 14.39 -13.22
N PRO A 293 -17.49 13.28 -13.89
CA PRO A 293 -18.37 13.34 -15.05
C PRO A 293 -19.74 13.86 -14.62
N ALA A 294 -20.50 14.42 -15.57
CA ALA A 294 -21.91 14.70 -15.32
C ALA A 294 -22.62 13.35 -15.13
N LEU A 295 -23.21 13.14 -13.96
CA LEU A 295 -23.93 11.92 -13.58
C LEU A 295 -25.41 12.26 -13.40
N ALA A 296 -26.30 11.35 -13.80
CA ALA A 296 -27.71 11.42 -13.46
C ALA A 296 -27.96 11.10 -11.98
N GLU A 297 -29.17 11.37 -11.47
CA GLU A 297 -29.51 11.21 -10.05
C GLU A 297 -29.40 9.75 -9.54
N ASN A 298 -29.59 8.77 -10.44
CA ASN A 298 -29.45 7.34 -10.17
C ASN A 298 -28.08 6.75 -10.55
N GLU A 299 -27.11 7.60 -10.90
CA GLU A 299 -25.78 7.18 -11.32
C GLU A 299 -24.71 7.50 -10.28
N LYS A 300 -23.82 6.55 -10.01
CA LYS A 300 -22.70 6.70 -9.10
C LYS A 300 -21.40 6.33 -9.79
N LEU A 301 -20.35 7.14 -9.60
CA LEU A 301 -19.00 6.81 -10.05
C LEU A 301 -18.38 5.82 -9.07
N VAL A 302 -18.05 4.61 -9.55
CA VAL A 302 -17.41 3.55 -8.77
C VAL A 302 -16.02 3.28 -9.33
N GLN A 303 -15.05 3.07 -8.44
CA GLN A 303 -13.69 2.70 -8.82
C GLN A 303 -13.40 1.27 -8.40
N GLU A 304 -13.03 0.42 -9.37
CA GLU A 304 -12.64 -0.97 -9.12
C GLU A 304 -11.32 -1.27 -9.82
N ASN A 305 -10.33 -1.76 -9.06
CA ASN A 305 -9.01 -2.13 -9.58
C ASN A 305 -8.29 -1.03 -10.39
N GLY A 306 -8.57 0.24 -10.09
CA GLY A 306 -7.99 1.40 -10.79
C GLY A 306 -8.70 1.78 -12.10
N LEU A 307 -9.80 1.10 -12.44
CA LEU A 307 -10.71 1.46 -13.53
C LEU A 307 -11.93 2.18 -12.94
N TYR A 308 -12.56 3.03 -13.76
CA TYR A 308 -13.72 3.83 -13.36
C TYR A 308 -14.96 3.35 -14.11
N TYR A 309 -16.05 3.20 -13.37
CA TYR A 309 -17.34 2.74 -13.86
C TYR A 309 -18.42 3.72 -13.43
N VAL A 310 -19.37 3.99 -14.32
CA VAL A 310 -20.66 4.54 -13.92
C VAL A 310 -21.53 3.36 -13.56
N GLN A 311 -21.97 3.31 -12.31
CA GLN A 311 -22.93 2.36 -11.80
C GLN A 311 -24.31 3.01 -11.85
N THR A 312 -25.24 2.40 -12.58
CA THR A 312 -26.63 2.84 -12.68
C THR A 312 -27.49 1.86 -11.90
N GLU A 313 -28.22 2.38 -10.90
CA GLU A 313 -29.18 1.62 -10.12
C GLU A 313 -30.58 1.88 -10.70
N THR A 314 -31.26 0.82 -11.15
CA THR A 314 -32.64 0.90 -11.66
C THR A 314 -33.52 0.01 -10.80
N ALA A 315 -34.43 0.62 -10.04
CA ALA A 315 -35.44 -0.09 -9.26
C ALA A 315 -36.65 -0.35 -10.17
N THR A 316 -36.91 -1.61 -10.47
CA THR A 316 -38.13 -2.05 -11.16
C THR A 316 -39.09 -2.64 -10.15
N PRO A 317 -40.36 -2.19 -10.09
CA PRO A 317 -41.39 -2.84 -9.29
C PRO A 317 -41.54 -4.29 -9.75
N TRP A 318 -41.46 -5.22 -8.80
CA TRP A 318 -41.67 -6.64 -9.01
C TRP A 318 -42.82 -7.09 -8.10
N GLU A 319 -43.94 -7.45 -8.73
CA GLU A 319 -45.08 -8.02 -8.04
C GLU A 319 -44.81 -9.49 -7.76
N SER A 320 -44.80 -9.83 -6.48
CA SER A 320 -44.81 -11.21 -5.99
C SER A 320 -46.10 -11.46 -5.21
N PHE A 321 -46.46 -12.72 -5.01
CA PHE A 321 -47.63 -13.08 -4.21
C PHE A 321 -47.16 -13.74 -2.92
N ASP A 322 -47.73 -13.32 -1.80
CA ASP A 322 -47.53 -14.00 -0.52
C ASP A 322 -48.05 -15.45 -0.64
N HIS A 323 -47.19 -16.42 -0.37
CA HIS A 323 -47.53 -17.84 -0.47
C HIS A 323 -48.54 -18.30 0.60
N GLU A 324 -48.70 -17.56 1.71
CA GLU A 324 -49.65 -17.90 2.78
C GLU A 324 -50.99 -17.18 2.64
N THR A 325 -50.97 -15.92 2.18
CA THR A 325 -52.18 -15.06 2.16
C THR A 325 -52.73 -14.77 0.76
N GLY A 326 -51.96 -15.06 -0.30
CA GLY A 326 -52.34 -14.75 -1.69
C GLY A 326 -52.37 -13.26 -2.03
N ALA A 327 -51.94 -12.39 -1.10
CA ALA A 327 -51.92 -10.95 -1.30
C ALA A 327 -50.73 -10.53 -2.19
N PRO A 328 -50.91 -9.53 -3.07
CA PRO A 328 -49.81 -8.97 -3.85
C PRO A 328 -48.83 -8.23 -2.93
N ILE A 329 -47.57 -8.69 -2.93
CA ILE A 329 -46.42 -8.04 -2.30
C ILE A 329 -45.65 -7.33 -3.42
N SER A 330 -45.69 -6.00 -3.41
CA SER A 330 -44.80 -5.16 -4.24
C SER A 330 -43.41 -5.14 -3.62
N THR A 331 -42.46 -5.82 -4.26
CA THR A 331 -41.03 -5.75 -3.93
C THR A 331 -40.30 -4.97 -5.00
N GLU A 332 -39.32 -4.14 -4.63
CA GLU A 332 -38.48 -3.46 -5.62
C GLU A 332 -37.29 -4.36 -5.99
N GLN A 333 -37.21 -4.76 -7.26
CA GLN A 333 -36.03 -5.42 -7.78
C GLN A 333 -35.03 -4.37 -8.27
N VAL A 334 -33.90 -4.24 -7.58
CA VAL A 334 -32.83 -3.31 -7.96
C VAL A 334 -31.86 -3.99 -8.92
N THR A 335 -31.80 -3.52 -10.16
CA THR A 335 -30.80 -3.95 -11.15
C THR A 335 -29.63 -2.98 -11.16
N ILE A 336 -28.41 -3.52 -11.12
CA ILE A 336 -27.15 -2.73 -11.10
C ILE A 336 -26.41 -2.96 -12.42
N GLU A 337 -26.30 -1.92 -13.24
CA GLU A 337 -25.49 -1.95 -14.47
C GLU A 337 -24.19 -1.15 -14.25
N LYS A 338 -23.05 -1.68 -14.74
CA LYS A 338 -21.74 -1.02 -14.64
C LYS A 338 -21.15 -0.77 -16.03
N LYS A 339 -21.01 0.50 -16.40
CA LYS A 339 -20.39 0.91 -17.67
C LYS A 339 -19.01 1.52 -17.43
N ARG A 340 -17.97 0.96 -18.04
CA ARG A 340 -16.60 1.49 -17.96
C ARG A 340 -16.52 2.85 -18.65
N ILE A 341 -15.82 3.79 -18.02
CA ILE A 341 -15.58 5.13 -18.58
C ILE A 341 -14.10 5.52 -18.54
N ASP A 342 -13.70 6.34 -19.50
CA ASP A 342 -12.40 7.01 -19.50
C ASP A 342 -12.52 8.37 -18.82
N VAL A 343 -12.04 8.46 -17.58
CA VAL A 343 -12.10 9.69 -16.79
C VAL A 343 -10.97 10.65 -17.14
N LYS A 344 -11.29 11.96 -17.13
CA LYS A 344 -10.28 13.01 -17.16
C LYS A 344 -9.84 13.34 -15.74
N PHE A 345 -8.55 13.51 -15.53
CA PHE A 345 -7.99 13.90 -14.23
C PHE A 345 -7.71 15.40 -14.20
N THR A 346 -7.81 16.03 -13.02
CA THR A 346 -7.47 17.45 -12.85
C THR A 346 -5.97 17.69 -13.02
N THR A 347 -5.16 16.70 -12.66
CA THR A 347 -3.71 16.73 -12.87
C THR A 347 -3.34 16.02 -14.17
N ARG A 348 -2.31 16.54 -14.86
CA ARG A 348 -1.77 15.88 -16.05
C ARG A 348 -1.11 14.55 -15.68
N THR A 349 -1.09 13.61 -16.63
CA THR A 349 -0.34 12.36 -16.48
C THR A 349 1.17 12.63 -16.42
N MET A 350 1.86 11.91 -15.54
CA MET A 350 3.32 11.96 -15.43
C MET A 350 3.96 10.84 -16.26
N ARG A 351 5.03 11.16 -16.98
CA ARG A 351 5.80 10.16 -17.74
C ARG A 351 6.91 9.54 -16.90
N GLY A 352 7.10 8.22 -17.03
CA GLY A 352 8.17 7.45 -16.38
C GLY A 352 7.90 7.09 -14.92
N ARG A 353 8.94 6.58 -14.23
CA ARG A 353 8.87 6.08 -12.85
C ARG A 353 8.38 7.15 -11.86
N ILE A 354 7.37 6.83 -11.05
CA ILE A 354 6.75 7.75 -10.09
C ILE A 354 7.39 7.73 -8.72
N TRP A 355 8.02 6.63 -8.34
CA TRP A 355 8.61 6.48 -7.02
C TRP A 355 9.88 5.64 -7.08
N GLY A 356 10.72 5.78 -6.08
CA GLY A 356 11.89 4.94 -5.90
C GLY A 356 12.32 4.89 -4.44
N ALA A 357 13.17 3.93 -4.11
CA ALA A 357 13.79 3.79 -2.81
C ALA A 357 15.26 3.36 -2.96
N SER A 358 16.04 3.45 -1.88
CA SER A 358 17.37 2.87 -1.83
C SER A 358 17.33 1.34 -1.93
N ASN A 359 18.39 0.73 -2.46
CA ASN A 359 18.45 -0.73 -2.66
C ASN A 359 18.30 -1.51 -1.34
N SER A 360 18.84 -0.99 -0.24
CA SER A 360 18.67 -1.54 1.11
C SER A 360 17.21 -1.75 1.49
N LEU A 361 16.31 -0.84 1.10
CA LEU A 361 14.87 -0.94 1.37
C LEU A 361 14.15 -1.95 0.45
N HIS A 362 14.82 -2.46 -0.57
CA HIS A 362 14.31 -3.52 -1.45
C HIS A 362 14.84 -4.91 -1.06
N VAL A 363 16.09 -4.99 -0.60
CA VAL A 363 16.77 -6.24 -0.25
C VAL A 363 16.36 -6.73 1.13
N VAL A 364 16.23 -5.82 2.10
CA VAL A 364 15.79 -6.18 3.46
C VAL A 364 14.30 -6.54 3.40
N ASP A 365 13.93 -7.69 3.95
CA ASP A 365 12.52 -8.08 4.09
C ASP A 365 11.85 -7.18 5.13
N LEU A 366 11.41 -6.00 4.69
CA LEU A 366 10.75 -4.99 5.50
C LEU A 366 9.30 -5.37 5.77
N ASN A 367 9.09 -6.52 6.40
CA ASN A 367 7.79 -6.98 6.86
C ASN A 367 7.53 -6.52 8.30
N PRO A 368 6.27 -6.20 8.65
CA PRO A 368 5.93 -5.93 10.04
C PRO A 368 6.16 -7.19 10.87
N TYR A 369 6.50 -7.02 12.15
CA TYR A 369 6.62 -8.13 13.08
C TYR A 369 5.32 -8.95 13.07
N THR A 370 5.45 -10.25 12.81
CA THR A 370 4.32 -11.19 12.72
C THR A 370 4.52 -12.28 13.75
N VAL A 371 3.46 -12.58 14.51
CA VAL A 371 3.47 -13.64 15.51
C VAL A 371 2.35 -14.63 15.20
N ALA A 372 2.69 -15.92 15.16
CA ALA A 372 1.72 -17.00 15.13
C ALA A 372 1.01 -17.05 16.49
N VAL A 373 -0.28 -16.75 16.51
CA VAL A 373 -1.08 -16.77 17.74
C VAL A 373 -1.52 -18.19 18.04
N GLU A 374 -1.94 -18.92 17.01
CA GLU A 374 -2.41 -20.29 17.08
C GLU A 374 -2.05 -21.00 15.77
N SER A 375 -1.49 -22.19 15.87
CA SER A 375 -1.16 -23.00 14.70
C SER A 375 -1.38 -24.49 14.99
N PHE A 376 -1.85 -25.23 13.99
CA PHE A 376 -1.94 -26.68 14.05
C PHE A 376 -1.73 -27.26 12.64
N ALA A 377 -1.23 -28.50 12.60
CA ALA A 377 -1.12 -29.24 11.35
C ALA A 377 -2.27 -30.26 11.26
N ARG A 378 -2.77 -30.45 10.04
CA ARG A 378 -3.72 -31.49 9.68
C ARG A 378 -3.09 -32.35 8.61
N VAL A 379 -2.95 -33.63 8.90
CA VAL A 379 -2.54 -34.65 7.94
C VAL A 379 -3.80 -35.35 7.46
N THR A 380 -4.06 -35.28 6.15
CA THR A 380 -5.21 -35.97 5.53
C THR A 380 -4.71 -37.14 4.71
N THR A 381 -5.00 -38.35 5.16
CA THR A 381 -4.66 -39.60 4.48
C THR A 381 -5.89 -40.13 3.78
N THR A 382 -5.88 -40.15 2.44
CA THR A 382 -6.95 -40.73 1.63
C THR A 382 -6.47 -42.06 1.07
N THR A 383 -7.11 -43.15 1.49
CA THR A 383 -6.85 -44.50 1.00
C THR A 383 -7.91 -44.84 -0.04
N TYR A 384 -7.51 -45.21 -1.25
CA TYR A 384 -8.41 -45.63 -2.31
C TYR A 384 -8.49 -47.15 -2.35
N GLU A 385 -9.67 -47.69 -2.06
CA GLU A 385 -9.99 -49.09 -2.32
C GLU A 385 -10.64 -49.19 -3.70
N TYR A 386 -10.08 -50.03 -4.58
CA TYR A 386 -10.66 -50.22 -5.90
C TYR A 386 -11.58 -51.44 -5.88
N ARG A 387 -12.86 -51.23 -6.23
CA ARG A 387 -13.83 -52.32 -6.40
C ARG A 387 -14.23 -52.43 -7.86
N THR A 388 -14.19 -53.65 -8.38
CA THR A 388 -14.71 -53.96 -9.70
C THR A 388 -16.24 -54.02 -9.61
N VAL A 389 -16.91 -53.15 -10.37
CA VAL A 389 -18.36 -53.15 -10.49
C VAL A 389 -18.70 -53.49 -11.93
N LYS A 390 -19.64 -54.42 -12.12
CA LYS A 390 -20.17 -54.74 -13.45
C LYS A 390 -21.18 -53.67 -13.83
N VAL A 391 -20.84 -52.87 -14.84
CA VAL A 391 -21.70 -51.81 -15.36
C VAL A 391 -22.15 -52.21 -16.76
N SER A 392 -23.46 -52.14 -17.01
CA SER A 392 -24.02 -52.41 -18.33
C SER A 392 -23.95 -51.13 -19.16
N VAL A 393 -23.19 -51.15 -20.25
CA VAL A 393 -22.96 -49.99 -21.11
C VAL A 393 -23.57 -50.26 -22.49
N PRO A 394 -24.33 -49.32 -23.08
CA PRO A 394 -24.92 -49.51 -24.38
C PRO A 394 -23.83 -49.55 -25.47
N LYS A 395 -23.80 -50.62 -26.26
CA LYS A 395 -22.90 -50.78 -27.41
C LYS A 395 -23.64 -50.44 -28.69
N TYR A 396 -22.99 -49.60 -29.49
CA TYR A 396 -23.53 -49.15 -30.78
C TYR A 396 -22.72 -49.79 -31.90
N VAL A 397 -23.40 -50.24 -32.95
CA VAL A 397 -22.79 -50.73 -34.19
C VAL A 397 -23.10 -49.76 -35.31
N THR A 398 -22.19 -49.64 -36.26
CA THR A 398 -22.39 -48.80 -37.44
C THR A 398 -23.44 -49.43 -38.34
N GLY A 399 -24.57 -48.74 -38.53
CA GLY A 399 -25.62 -49.16 -39.45
C GLY A 399 -25.17 -49.03 -40.91
N LEU A 400 -25.99 -49.56 -41.82
CA LEU A 400 -25.69 -49.60 -43.26
C LEU A 400 -25.40 -48.22 -43.89
N PHE A 401 -25.86 -47.14 -43.25
CA PHE A 401 -25.70 -45.75 -43.68
C PHE A 401 -24.68 -44.94 -42.86
N GLY A 402 -23.86 -45.60 -42.03
CA GLY A 402 -22.81 -44.95 -41.25
C GLY A 402 -23.24 -44.45 -39.86
N GLU A 403 -24.54 -44.45 -39.55
CA GLU A 403 -25.06 -43.98 -38.26
C GLU A 403 -24.90 -45.03 -37.15
N PRO A 404 -24.55 -44.64 -35.90
CA PRO A 404 -24.48 -45.57 -34.78
C PRO A 404 -25.88 -46.03 -34.35
N VAL A 405 -26.19 -47.30 -34.56
CA VAL A 405 -27.44 -47.94 -34.12
C VAL A 405 -27.17 -48.75 -32.86
N PHE A 406 -28.02 -48.63 -31.84
CA PHE A 406 -27.92 -49.42 -30.62
C PHE A 406 -27.99 -50.92 -30.95
N ALA A 407 -27.01 -51.69 -30.49
CA ALA A 407 -26.96 -53.14 -30.72
C ALA A 407 -27.46 -53.91 -29.50
N HIS A 408 -26.79 -53.76 -28.37
CA HIS A 408 -27.11 -54.45 -27.12
C HIS A 408 -26.41 -53.76 -25.93
N MET A 409 -26.79 -54.15 -24.71
CA MET A 409 -26.06 -53.77 -23.50
C MET A 409 -24.89 -54.73 -23.29
N GLU A 410 -23.66 -54.22 -23.29
CA GLU A 410 -22.47 -54.99 -22.96
C GLU A 410 -22.14 -54.80 -21.48
N VAL A 411 -21.96 -55.89 -20.74
CA VAL A 411 -21.54 -55.82 -19.35
C VAL A 411 -20.02 -55.64 -19.33
N THR A 412 -19.56 -54.45 -19.01
CA THR A 412 -18.13 -54.15 -18.85
C THR A 412 -17.77 -54.07 -17.37
N GLU A 413 -16.59 -54.57 -17.02
CA GLU A 413 -16.04 -54.41 -15.67
C GLU A 413 -15.39 -53.04 -15.55
N GLN A 414 -15.97 -52.19 -14.70
CA GLN A 414 -15.40 -50.88 -14.39
C GLN A 414 -14.78 -50.91 -12.99
N ILE A 415 -13.55 -50.40 -12.89
CA ILE A 415 -12.86 -50.25 -11.61
C ILE A 415 -13.29 -48.92 -11.00
N ASN A 416 -14.06 -48.99 -9.91
CA ASN A 416 -14.49 -47.79 -9.17
C ASN A 416 -13.60 -47.59 -7.93
N PRO A 417 -12.92 -46.44 -7.79
CA PRO A 417 -12.22 -46.09 -6.57
C PRO A 417 -13.22 -45.68 -5.48
N ILE A 418 -13.10 -46.28 -4.30
CA ILE A 418 -13.81 -45.92 -3.08
C ILE A 418 -12.79 -45.21 -2.17
N PRO A 419 -12.87 -43.88 -2.02
CA PRO A 419 -11.98 -43.14 -1.14
C PRO A 419 -12.42 -43.28 0.32
N THR A 420 -11.50 -43.71 1.17
CA THR A 420 -11.61 -43.65 2.63
C THR A 420 -10.64 -42.59 3.14
N THR A 421 -11.17 -41.49 3.67
CA THR A 421 -10.36 -40.35 4.13
C THR A 421 -10.28 -40.34 5.65
N ARG A 422 -9.07 -40.36 6.19
CA ARG A 422 -8.77 -40.10 7.61
C ARG A 422 -8.07 -38.75 7.74
N SER A 423 -8.39 -38.01 8.78
CA SER A 423 -7.71 -36.75 9.11
C SER A 423 -7.26 -36.79 10.56
N ASP A 424 -5.96 -36.64 10.76
CA ASP A 424 -5.36 -36.51 12.09
C ASP A 424 -4.93 -35.05 12.29
N PHE A 425 -5.15 -34.52 13.49
CA PHE A 425 -4.84 -33.14 13.86
C PHE A 425 -3.82 -33.14 14.99
N ASP A 426 -2.75 -32.37 14.83
CA ASP A 426 -1.86 -32.06 15.94
C ASP A 426 -2.55 -31.09 16.92
N PRO A 427 -2.26 -31.16 18.23
CA PRO A 427 -2.73 -30.18 19.19
C PRO A 427 -2.32 -28.75 18.78
N PRO A 428 -3.19 -27.75 18.93
CA PRO A 428 -2.85 -26.38 18.55
C PRO A 428 -1.75 -25.82 19.46
N VAL A 429 -0.68 -25.33 18.83
CA VAL A 429 0.37 -24.55 19.48
C VAL A 429 -0.09 -23.10 19.57
N VAL A 430 -0.23 -22.59 20.79
CA VAL A 430 -0.73 -21.23 21.07
C VAL A 430 0.36 -20.39 21.73
N ASP A 431 0.64 -19.22 21.17
CA ASP A 431 1.49 -18.21 21.81
C ASP A 431 0.66 -17.46 22.87
N GLN A 432 0.82 -17.87 24.14
CA GLN A 432 0.01 -17.35 25.24
C GLN A 432 0.15 -15.84 25.45
N HIS A 433 1.34 -15.28 25.21
CA HIS A 433 1.58 -13.83 25.37
C HIS A 433 0.89 -13.04 24.27
N ALA A 434 0.97 -13.52 23.03
CA ALA A 434 0.27 -12.91 21.90
C ALA A 434 -1.25 -13.06 22.05
N ALA A 435 -1.75 -14.23 22.45
CA ALA A 435 -3.18 -14.47 22.64
C ALA A 435 -3.78 -13.53 23.71
N ARG A 436 -3.18 -13.46 24.90
CA ARG A 436 -3.62 -12.58 26.00
C ARG A 436 -3.57 -11.10 25.61
N TRP A 437 -2.51 -10.69 24.90
CA TRP A 437 -2.38 -9.32 24.41
C TRP A 437 -3.50 -8.94 23.43
N LEU A 438 -3.85 -9.83 22.50
CA LEU A 438 -4.93 -9.59 21.54
C LEU A 438 -6.31 -9.59 22.20
N GLU A 439 -6.54 -10.50 23.15
CA GLU A 439 -7.78 -10.54 23.93
C GLU A 439 -8.00 -9.24 24.70
N TRP A 440 -6.96 -8.76 25.39
CA TRP A 440 -6.99 -7.46 26.08
C TRP A 440 -7.29 -6.30 25.11
N LEU A 441 -6.66 -6.28 23.93
CA LEU A 441 -6.92 -5.26 22.92
C LEU A 441 -8.38 -5.26 22.44
N GLU A 442 -8.95 -6.44 22.18
CA GLU A 442 -10.32 -6.59 21.67
C GLU A 442 -11.39 -6.33 22.75
N ALA A 443 -11.10 -6.70 24.01
CA ALA A 443 -12.07 -6.62 25.10
C ALA A 443 -12.04 -5.29 25.86
N GLU A 444 -10.85 -4.73 26.11
CA GLU A 444 -10.67 -3.63 27.06
C GLU A 444 -10.17 -2.34 26.43
N HIS A 445 -9.34 -2.40 25.38
CA HIS A 445 -8.67 -1.21 24.85
C HIS A 445 -9.37 -0.54 23.68
N VAL A 446 -9.87 -1.31 22.70
CA VAL A 446 -10.42 -0.76 21.45
C VAL A 446 -11.91 -1.06 21.34
N PRO A 447 -12.78 -0.04 21.17
CA PRO A 447 -14.21 -0.26 21.01
C PRO A 447 -14.52 -1.17 19.82
N LYS A 448 -15.44 -2.13 20.01
CA LYS A 448 -15.84 -3.09 18.97
C LYS A 448 -16.28 -2.43 17.67
N ALA A 449 -17.02 -1.32 17.76
CA ALA A 449 -17.47 -0.55 16.60
C ALA A 449 -16.30 0.01 15.76
N ASP A 450 -15.17 0.33 16.38
CA ASP A 450 -13.98 0.83 15.68
C ASP A 450 -13.24 -0.30 14.96
N ILE A 451 -13.21 -1.49 15.56
CA ILE A 451 -12.67 -2.72 14.94
C ILE A 451 -13.52 -3.11 13.73
N GLU A 452 -14.85 -3.12 13.86
CA GLU A 452 -15.77 -3.42 12.77
C GLU A 452 -15.63 -2.42 11.62
N ARG A 453 -15.60 -1.12 11.92
CA ARG A 453 -15.40 -0.05 10.92
C ARG A 453 -14.05 -0.17 10.21
N ALA A 454 -12.97 -0.46 10.94
CA ALA A 454 -11.63 -0.63 10.35
C ALA A 454 -11.54 -1.91 9.49
N THR A 455 -12.19 -2.99 9.93
CA THR A 455 -12.23 -4.29 9.23
C THR A 455 -13.05 -4.19 7.95
N ALA A 456 -14.22 -3.54 7.99
CA ALA A 456 -15.04 -3.27 6.80
C ALA A 456 -14.26 -2.49 5.73
N LYS A 457 -13.43 -1.52 6.16
CA LYS A 457 -12.56 -0.75 5.25
C LYS A 457 -11.47 -1.60 4.59
N ALA A 458 -11.07 -2.72 5.19
CA ALA A 458 -10.10 -3.64 4.59
C ALA A 458 -10.72 -4.50 3.47
N GLY A 459 -12.05 -4.59 3.43
CA GLY A 459 -12.83 -5.26 2.40
C GLY A 459 -13.64 -6.44 2.94
N GLU A 460 -14.77 -6.72 2.29
CA GLU A 460 -15.71 -7.77 2.71
C GLU A 460 -15.07 -9.17 2.68
N HIS A 461 -14.33 -9.50 1.62
CA HIS A 461 -13.59 -10.77 1.56
C HIS A 461 -12.61 -10.94 2.73
N PHE A 462 -11.94 -9.86 3.16
CA PHE A 462 -11.01 -9.94 4.28
C PHE A 462 -11.74 -10.29 5.59
N ALA A 463 -12.91 -9.68 5.82
CA ALA A 463 -13.75 -9.97 6.98
C ALA A 463 -14.34 -11.40 6.92
N HIS A 464 -14.81 -11.82 5.74
CA HIS A 464 -15.41 -13.14 5.51
C HIS A 464 -14.44 -14.29 5.88
N TYR A 465 -13.15 -14.15 5.55
CA TYR A 465 -12.12 -15.13 5.95
C TYR A 465 -11.64 -14.99 7.41
N GLY A 466 -12.40 -14.30 8.25
CA GLY A 466 -12.10 -14.10 9.68
C GLY A 466 -10.93 -13.15 9.94
N GLY A 467 -10.58 -12.30 8.97
CA GLY A 467 -9.61 -11.25 9.16
C GLY A 467 -10.17 -10.12 10.03
N LYS A 468 -9.34 -9.57 10.91
CA LYS A 468 -9.69 -8.42 11.76
C LYS A 468 -8.62 -7.34 11.69
N VAL A 469 -9.03 -6.08 11.71
CA VAL A 469 -8.12 -4.93 11.86
C VAL A 469 -8.46 -4.22 13.16
N ILE A 470 -7.52 -4.23 14.10
CA ILE A 470 -7.63 -3.52 15.38
C ILE A 470 -6.88 -2.18 15.24
N PRO A 471 -7.58 -1.04 15.10
CA PRO A 471 -6.93 0.27 15.04
C PRO A 471 -6.44 0.68 16.44
N LEU A 472 -5.28 1.33 16.51
CA LEU A 472 -4.72 1.79 17.78
C LEU A 472 -4.64 3.31 17.83
N GLU A 473 -5.07 3.89 18.94
CA GLU A 473 -4.87 5.31 19.19
C GLU A 473 -3.42 5.60 19.57
N HIS A 474 -2.83 4.79 20.45
CA HIS A 474 -1.44 4.91 20.86
C HIS A 474 -0.51 4.01 20.01
N PRO A 475 0.79 4.34 19.89
CA PRO A 475 1.74 3.49 19.17
C PRO A 475 1.81 2.10 19.79
N GLN A 476 1.83 1.07 18.94
CA GLN A 476 1.94 -0.34 19.33
C GLN A 476 3.08 -0.59 20.31
N LYS A 477 4.22 0.09 20.12
CA LYS A 477 5.40 -0.04 21.01
C LYS A 477 5.12 0.38 22.46
N ASP A 478 4.29 1.40 22.68
CA ASP A 478 4.05 1.97 24.00
C ASP A 478 3.06 1.08 24.76
N LEU A 479 2.02 0.59 24.06
CA LEU A 479 1.07 -0.34 24.63
C LEU A 479 1.71 -1.71 24.92
N LEU A 480 2.52 -2.26 24.01
CA LEU A 480 3.25 -3.50 24.26
C LEU A 480 4.16 -3.37 25.46
N ARG A 481 4.90 -2.26 25.58
CA ARG A 481 5.79 -2.04 26.72
C ARG A 481 5.03 -2.00 28.06
N ALA A 482 3.83 -1.44 28.08
CA ALA A 482 3.02 -1.32 29.29
C ALA A 482 2.30 -2.62 29.67
N TYR A 483 1.77 -3.36 28.69
CA TYR A 483 0.81 -4.45 28.95
C TYR A 483 1.28 -5.84 28.49
N SER A 484 2.34 -5.94 27.67
CA SER A 484 2.94 -7.22 27.27
C SER A 484 4.46 -7.10 27.05
N PRO A 485 5.26 -6.94 28.12
CA PRO A 485 6.70 -6.68 28.03
C PRO A 485 7.49 -7.76 27.26
N LEU A 486 7.13 -9.03 27.44
CA LEU A 486 7.79 -10.14 26.73
C LEU A 486 7.51 -10.10 25.21
N LEU A 487 6.30 -9.72 24.81
CA LEU A 487 5.99 -9.52 23.39
C LEU A 487 6.66 -8.24 22.85
N PHE A 488 6.83 -7.22 23.69
CA PHE A 488 7.59 -6.02 23.37
C PHE A 488 9.07 -6.35 23.07
N GLU A 489 9.70 -7.23 23.83
CA GLU A 489 11.11 -7.63 23.59
C GLU A 489 11.29 -8.25 22.22
N ARG A 490 10.45 -9.24 21.86
CA ARG A 490 10.47 -9.87 20.53
C ARG A 490 10.17 -8.88 19.40
N TYR A 491 9.21 -7.99 19.62
CA TYR A 491 8.90 -6.90 18.70
C TYR A 491 10.11 -5.97 18.52
N ALA A 492 10.77 -5.57 19.60
CA ALA A 492 11.94 -4.70 19.56
C ALA A 492 13.14 -5.38 18.89
N GLU A 493 13.36 -6.67 19.14
CA GLU A 493 14.42 -7.46 18.52
C GLU A 493 14.23 -7.57 17.00
N HIS A 494 13.02 -7.84 16.52
CA HIS A 494 12.70 -7.83 15.08
C HIS A 494 13.11 -6.51 14.41
N TYR A 495 12.72 -5.38 15.01
CA TYR A 495 13.05 -4.07 14.46
C TYR A 495 14.51 -3.66 14.69
N ARG A 496 15.20 -4.23 15.68
CA ARG A 496 16.66 -4.09 15.85
C ARG A 496 17.40 -4.82 14.74
N ALA A 497 17.06 -6.08 14.45
CA ALA A 497 17.63 -6.83 13.35
C ALA A 497 17.42 -6.11 12.00
N MET A 498 16.20 -5.60 11.78
CA MET A 498 15.88 -4.76 10.63
C MET A 498 16.74 -3.49 10.57
N PHE A 499 16.91 -2.80 11.70
CA PHE A 499 17.75 -1.61 11.77
C PHE A 499 19.22 -1.92 11.44
N CYS A 500 19.80 -2.98 12.00
CA CYS A 500 21.17 -3.40 11.67
C CYS A 500 21.33 -3.75 10.19
N ALA A 501 20.34 -4.41 9.58
CA ALA A 501 20.35 -4.72 8.15
C ALA A 501 20.29 -3.45 7.27
N LEU A 502 19.57 -2.41 7.72
CA LEU A 502 19.47 -1.13 7.01
C LEU A 502 20.69 -0.22 7.21
N TYR A 503 21.38 -0.39 8.32
CA TYR A 503 22.54 0.40 8.72
C TYR A 503 23.66 -0.52 9.19
N PRO A 504 24.24 -1.33 8.30
CA PRO A 504 25.39 -2.15 8.66
C PRO A 504 26.49 -1.20 9.17
N THR A 505 27.03 -1.52 10.34
CA THR A 505 28.31 -0.99 10.77
C THR A 505 29.33 -1.43 9.73
N ALA A 506 30.32 -0.58 9.42
CA ALA A 506 31.47 -1.07 8.69
C ALA A 506 32.02 -2.28 9.48
N PRO A 507 32.45 -3.36 8.81
CA PRO A 507 33.21 -4.37 9.52
C PRO A 507 34.36 -3.64 10.22
N ASP A 508 34.48 -3.85 11.52
CA ASP A 508 35.58 -3.27 12.31
C ASP A 508 36.90 -3.66 11.59
N GLU A 509 37.61 -2.67 11.08
CA GLU A 509 38.93 -2.84 10.44
C GLU A 509 40.00 -3.22 11.45
#